data_AF-A0A1J5HGD1-F1
#
_entry.id   AF-A0A1J5HGD1-F1
#
_cell.length_a   1.000
_cell.length_b   1.000
_cell.length_c   1.000
_cell.angle_alpha   90.00
_cell.angle_beta   90.00
_cell.angle_gamma   90.00
#
_symmetry.space_group_name_H-M   'P 1'
#
loop_
_entity.id
_entity.type
_entity.pdbx_description
1 polymer ?
#
loop_
_entity_poly.entity_id
_entity_poly.type
_entity_poly.pdbx_seq_one_letter_code
_entity_poly.pdbx_strand_id
1 'polypeptide(L)'
;MTRLAFLVLTLAAAPAAADTVIAARTIRAQTLLSATDVTLAKGDTAGAFGLLDEVVGQEARVALYGGRPIGLSDVGPPAVIDRNQIVLLVYRSGGLTMTAEGRALGRAGVGDRLKVMNLTSHQTVTGLVRADGSVTVNPNFDSIPDIPTN
;
A
#
# COMPACT_ATOMS: atom_id res chain seq x y z
N MET A 1 54.74 -13.42 38.20
CA MET A 1 53.88 -12.32 38.67
C MET A 1 53.10 -11.80 37.47
N THR A 2 51.82 -12.16 37.45
CA THR A 2 50.78 -11.93 36.44
C THR A 2 50.43 -10.46 36.27
N ARG A 3 50.43 -9.94 35.04
CA ARG A 3 49.62 -8.76 34.65
C ARG A 3 49.10 -8.93 33.23
N LEU A 4 47.97 -9.60 33.14
CA LEU A 4 47.13 -9.71 31.96
C LEU A 4 46.37 -8.37 31.82
N ALA A 5 46.78 -7.53 30.86
CA ALA A 5 46.10 -6.27 30.58
C ALA A 5 44.89 -6.56 29.67
N PHE A 6 43.70 -6.63 30.27
CA PHE A 6 42.42 -6.64 29.54
C PHE A 6 42.16 -5.24 28.99
N LEU A 7 42.36 -5.05 27.68
CA LEU A 7 41.89 -3.88 26.96
C LEU A 7 40.39 -4.06 26.69
N VAL A 8 39.55 -3.49 27.54
CA VAL A 8 38.10 -3.43 27.33
C VAL A 8 37.82 -2.36 26.27
N LEU A 9 37.50 -2.80 25.06
CA LEU A 9 37.02 -1.95 23.97
C LEU A 9 35.56 -1.59 24.26
N THR A 10 35.31 -0.47 24.95
CA THR A 10 33.94 0.04 25.12
C THR A 10 33.45 0.61 23.80
N LEU A 11 32.61 -0.16 23.10
CA LEU A 11 31.92 0.27 21.89
C LEU A 11 30.86 1.30 22.30
N ALA A 12 31.19 2.58 22.18
CA ALA A 12 30.23 3.67 22.42
C ALA A 12 29.21 3.68 21.28
N ALA A 13 28.02 3.13 21.54
CA ALA A 13 26.87 3.29 20.64
C ALA A 13 26.39 4.76 20.74
N ALA A 14 26.65 5.54 19.69
CA ALA A 14 26.05 6.86 19.58
C ALA A 14 24.51 6.71 19.46
N PRO A 15 23.70 7.57 20.11
CA PRO A 15 22.28 7.58 19.85
C PRO A 15 22.07 7.98 18.39
N ALA A 16 21.59 7.06 17.57
CA ALA A 16 21.09 7.41 16.25
C ALA A 16 19.90 8.34 16.47
N ALA A 17 20.06 9.62 16.15
CA ALA A 17 18.92 10.51 16.04
C ALA A 17 18.07 9.97 14.89
N ALA A 18 17.04 9.18 15.22
CA ALA A 18 16.07 8.77 14.24
C ALA A 18 15.25 10.00 13.86
N ASP A 19 15.20 10.28 12.57
CA ASP A 19 14.30 11.27 12.01
C ASP A 19 13.01 10.55 11.63
N THR A 20 11.88 11.27 11.74
CA THR A 20 10.56 10.78 11.36
C THR A 20 10.00 11.62 10.21
N VAL A 21 9.36 10.97 9.25
CA VAL A 21 8.64 11.64 8.17
C VAL A 21 7.32 12.21 8.70
N ILE A 22 7.16 13.52 8.54
CA ILE A 22 5.93 14.25 8.85
C ILE A 22 5.33 14.84 7.58
N ALA A 23 4.02 15.10 7.59
CA ALA A 23 3.36 15.82 6.51
C ALA A 23 3.75 17.32 6.55
N ALA A 24 4.22 17.87 5.43
CA ALA A 24 4.58 19.29 5.33
C ALA A 24 3.35 20.21 5.28
N ARG A 25 2.21 19.69 4.81
CA ARG A 25 0.93 20.39 4.73
C ARG A 25 -0.23 19.42 4.97
N THR A 26 -1.45 19.95 5.01
CA THR A 26 -2.64 19.09 5.01
C THR A 26 -2.80 18.42 3.64
N ILE A 27 -2.74 17.09 3.62
CA ILE A 27 -2.90 16.24 2.44
C ILE A 27 -4.23 15.49 2.58
N ARG A 28 -5.04 15.53 1.54
CA ARG A 28 -6.33 14.82 1.54
C ARG A 28 -6.09 13.32 1.32
N ALA A 29 -7.01 12.49 1.80
CA ALA A 29 -7.05 11.09 1.41
C ALA A 29 -7.08 10.96 -0.13
N GLN A 30 -6.55 9.86 -0.64
CA GLN A 30 -6.44 9.51 -2.06
C GLN A 30 -5.51 10.43 -2.87
N THR A 31 -4.63 11.16 -2.20
CA THR A 31 -3.63 12.02 -2.84
C THR A 31 -2.30 11.28 -2.94
N LEU A 32 -1.67 11.31 -4.12
CA LEU A 32 -0.30 10.83 -4.32
C LEU A 32 0.68 11.77 -3.61
N LEU A 33 1.51 11.24 -2.72
CA LEU A 33 2.49 12.02 -1.96
C LEU A 33 3.70 12.33 -2.85
N SER A 34 4.00 13.63 -2.97
CA SER A 34 5.21 14.14 -3.62
C SER A 34 6.27 14.52 -2.60
N ALA A 35 7.52 14.72 -3.05
CA ALA A 35 8.61 15.20 -2.18
C ALA A 35 8.31 16.56 -1.51
N THR A 36 7.42 17.38 -2.06
CA THR A 36 7.01 18.65 -1.45
C THR A 36 5.95 18.49 -0.36
N ASP A 37 5.31 17.33 -0.27
CA ASP A 37 4.25 17.05 0.71
C ASP A 37 4.77 16.48 2.03
N VAL A 38 6.03 16.07 2.06
CA VAL A 38 6.66 15.38 3.20
C VAL A 38 7.96 16.07 3.61
N THR A 39 8.28 16.01 4.89
CA THR A 39 9.55 16.52 5.43
C THR A 39 10.00 15.68 6.62
N LEU A 40 11.30 15.69 6.93
CA LEU A 40 11.81 15.08 8.16
C LEU A 40 11.60 16.03 9.34
N ALA A 41 11.21 15.46 10.47
CA ALA A 41 11.29 16.09 11.78
C ALA A 41 12.18 15.25 12.68
N LYS A 42 12.94 15.93 13.55
CA LYS A 42 13.76 15.26 14.56
C LYS A 42 12.87 14.52 15.54
N GLY A 43 13.19 13.24 15.78
CA GLY A 43 12.51 12.41 16.77
C GLY A 43 12.10 11.08 16.18
N ASP A 44 11.99 10.09 17.06
CA ASP A 44 11.55 8.74 16.72
C ASP A 44 10.07 8.59 17.08
N THR A 45 9.23 8.43 16.06
CA THR A 45 7.83 8.03 16.27
C THR A 45 7.66 6.59 15.85
N ALA A 46 7.47 5.70 16.83
CA ALA A 46 7.22 4.30 16.56
C ALA A 46 6.02 4.12 15.61
N GLY A 47 6.22 3.37 14.53
CA GLY A 47 5.19 3.12 13.52
C GLY A 47 5.02 4.23 12.49
N ALA A 48 5.92 5.21 12.44
CA ALA A 48 6.04 6.17 11.36
C ALA A 48 7.23 5.86 10.44
N PHE A 49 7.21 6.40 9.22
CA PHE A 49 8.34 6.26 8.29
C PHE A 49 9.55 7.07 8.76
N GLY A 50 10.75 6.55 8.51
CA GLY A 50 12.01 7.24 8.82
C GLY A 50 12.68 7.87 7.59
N LEU A 51 12.30 7.46 6.38
CA LEU A 51 12.89 7.91 5.13
C LEU A 51 11.84 8.51 4.19
N LEU A 52 12.14 9.65 3.56
CA LEU A 52 11.23 10.29 2.60
C LEU A 52 10.94 9.37 1.42
N ASP A 53 11.95 8.66 0.93
CA ASP A 53 11.85 7.81 -0.27
C ASP A 53 10.87 6.64 -0.10
N GLU A 54 10.55 6.24 1.14
CA GLU A 54 9.54 5.21 1.42
C GLU A 54 8.11 5.74 1.27
N VAL A 55 7.93 7.06 1.43
CA VAL A 55 6.64 7.75 1.45
C VAL A 55 6.32 8.41 0.11
N VAL A 56 7.34 8.95 -0.57
CA VAL A 56 7.16 9.59 -1.88
C VAL A 56 6.70 8.56 -2.90
N GLY A 57 5.64 8.88 -3.65
CA GLY A 57 5.01 7.97 -4.62
C GLY A 57 3.98 7.02 -4.01
N GLN A 58 3.80 7.01 -2.69
CA GLN A 58 2.65 6.38 -2.05
C GLN A 58 1.42 7.27 -2.16
N GLU A 59 0.25 6.71 -1.93
CA GLU A 59 -1.02 7.41 -1.84
C GLU A 59 -1.52 7.44 -0.39
N ALA A 60 -2.03 8.60 0.05
CA ALA A 60 -2.61 8.77 1.38
C ALA A 60 -3.92 7.99 1.50
N ARG A 61 -4.04 7.09 2.47
CA ARG A 61 -5.29 6.36 2.77
C ARG A 61 -6.25 7.20 3.60
N VAL A 62 -5.71 8.09 4.44
CA VAL A 62 -6.44 9.00 5.32
C VAL A 62 -6.02 10.45 5.09
N ALA A 63 -6.76 11.40 5.65
CA ALA A 63 -6.34 12.79 5.64
C ALA A 63 -5.15 12.99 6.60
N LEU A 64 -4.03 13.43 6.06
CA LEU A 64 -2.82 13.75 6.82
C LEU A 64 -2.81 15.24 7.12
N TYR A 65 -2.55 15.61 8.37
CA TYR A 65 -2.46 17.01 8.79
C TYR A 65 -1.00 17.43 8.88
N GLY A 66 -0.72 18.67 8.45
CA GLY A 66 0.62 19.23 8.50
C GLY A 66 1.22 19.17 9.91
N GLY A 67 2.51 18.83 9.99
CA GLY A 67 3.25 18.68 11.25
C GLY A 67 3.09 17.32 11.94
N ARG A 68 2.24 16.42 11.42
CA ARG A 68 1.99 15.12 12.05
C ARG A 68 2.84 14.01 11.40
N PRO A 69 3.38 13.06 12.20
CA PRO A 69 4.04 11.86 11.68
C PRO A 69 3.13 11.08 10.74
N ILE A 70 3.71 10.58 9.64
CA ILE A 70 3.03 9.72 8.67
C ILE A 70 3.26 8.27 9.10
N GLY A 71 2.19 7.60 9.51
CA GLY A 71 2.23 6.20 9.91
C GLY A 71 2.27 5.23 8.72
N LEU A 72 2.77 4.02 8.94
CA LEU A 72 2.78 2.97 7.91
C LEU A 72 1.38 2.61 7.39
N SER A 73 0.36 2.72 8.25
CA SER A 73 -1.04 2.46 7.89
C SER A 73 -1.73 3.63 7.20
N ASP A 74 -1.13 4.83 7.23
CA ASP A 74 -1.76 6.04 6.72
C ASP A 74 -1.54 6.22 5.21
N VAL A 75 -0.60 5.48 4.63
CA VAL A 75 -0.27 5.51 3.20
C VAL A 75 -0.21 4.09 2.64
N GLY A 76 -0.20 3.98 1.32
CA GLY A 76 0.05 2.71 0.65
C GLY A 76 0.20 2.88 -0.85
N PRO A 77 0.36 1.77 -1.58
CA PRO A 77 0.55 1.84 -3.03
C PRO A 77 -0.61 2.59 -3.69
N PRO A 78 -0.34 3.41 -4.71
CA PRO A 78 -1.37 4.15 -5.40
C PRO A 78 -2.40 3.21 -6.03
N ALA A 79 -3.65 3.63 -6.02
CA ALA A 79 -4.68 2.90 -6.72
C ALA A 79 -4.43 2.97 -8.22
N VAL A 80 -4.47 1.81 -8.89
CA VAL A 80 -4.39 1.73 -10.35
C VAL A 80 -5.77 1.73 -10.99
N ILE A 81 -6.81 1.45 -10.19
CA ILE A 81 -8.21 1.46 -10.61
C ILE A 81 -9.02 2.32 -9.65
N ASP A 82 -9.79 3.25 -10.20
CA ASP A 82 -10.77 4.07 -9.51
C ASP A 82 -12.19 3.50 -9.57
N ARG A 83 -13.03 3.94 -8.62
CA ARG A 83 -14.46 3.59 -8.64
C ARG A 83 -15.11 4.11 -9.91
N ASN A 84 -15.94 3.27 -10.52
CA ASN A 84 -16.64 3.47 -11.79
C ASN A 84 -15.73 3.52 -13.04
N GLN A 85 -14.42 3.30 -12.90
CA GLN A 85 -13.52 3.18 -14.04
C GLN A 85 -13.88 1.94 -14.87
N ILE A 86 -13.76 2.06 -16.19
CA ILE A 86 -13.88 0.92 -17.11
C ILE A 86 -12.56 0.16 -17.13
N VAL A 87 -12.61 -1.13 -16.88
CA VAL A 87 -11.46 -2.02 -16.75
C VAL A 87 -11.66 -3.27 -17.60
N LEU A 88 -10.55 -3.86 -18.03
CA LEU A 88 -10.56 -5.13 -18.75
C LEU A 88 -10.66 -6.28 -17.75
N LEU A 89 -11.77 -7.03 -17.81
CA LEU A 89 -11.93 -8.29 -17.11
C LEU A 89 -11.22 -9.39 -17.90
N VAL A 90 -10.27 -10.07 -17.28
CA VAL A 90 -9.56 -11.22 -17.86
C VAL A 90 -9.93 -12.46 -17.06
N TYR A 91 -10.79 -13.29 -17.63
CA TYR A 91 -11.17 -14.56 -17.05
C TYR A 91 -10.27 -15.68 -17.57
N ARG A 92 -9.70 -16.47 -16.67
CA ARG A 92 -8.83 -17.61 -17.01
C ARG A 92 -9.32 -18.88 -16.32
N SER A 93 -9.63 -19.91 -17.11
CA SER A 93 -10.03 -21.22 -16.60
C SER A 93 -9.59 -22.33 -17.56
N GLY A 94 -8.86 -23.33 -17.08
CA GLY A 94 -8.55 -24.57 -17.83
C GLY A 94 -7.92 -24.38 -19.22
N GLY A 95 -7.16 -23.30 -19.44
CA GLY A 95 -6.56 -22.95 -20.74
C GLY A 95 -7.38 -21.99 -21.61
N LEU A 96 -8.64 -21.72 -21.25
CA LEU A 96 -9.46 -20.69 -21.89
C LEU A 96 -9.18 -19.31 -21.26
N THR A 97 -8.93 -18.30 -22.11
CA THR A 97 -8.87 -16.89 -21.70
C THR A 97 -10.00 -16.13 -22.37
N MET A 98 -10.88 -15.53 -21.57
CA MET A 98 -11.94 -14.64 -22.05
C MET A 98 -11.67 -13.22 -21.56
N THR A 99 -11.96 -12.24 -22.41
CA THR A 99 -11.86 -10.82 -22.06
C THR A 99 -13.22 -10.16 -22.19
N ALA A 100 -13.52 -9.26 -21.26
CA ALA A 100 -14.76 -8.48 -21.28
C ALA A 100 -14.50 -7.10 -20.67
N GLU A 101 -15.37 -6.15 -20.96
CA GLU A 101 -15.33 -4.85 -20.27
C GLU A 101 -16.15 -4.91 -18.99
N GLY A 102 -15.60 -4.32 -17.93
CA GLY A 102 -16.26 -4.21 -16.64
C GLY A 102 -16.15 -2.80 -16.08
N ARG A 103 -17.09 -2.44 -15.22
CA ARG A 103 -17.05 -1.23 -14.42
C ARG A 103 -16.63 -1.55 -13.00
N ALA A 104 -15.53 -0.97 -12.55
CA ALA A 104 -15.05 -1.08 -11.18
C ALA A 104 -16.10 -0.52 -10.20
N LEU A 105 -16.44 -1.27 -9.15
CA LEU A 105 -17.40 -0.83 -8.14
C LEU A 105 -16.72 -0.12 -6.96
N GLY A 106 -15.40 -0.18 -6.88
CA GLY A 106 -14.56 0.44 -5.86
C GLY A 106 -13.20 0.86 -6.42
N ARG A 107 -12.37 1.42 -5.55
CA ARG A 107 -10.97 1.78 -5.82
C ARG A 107 -10.06 0.63 -5.35
N ALA A 108 -9.01 0.34 -6.09
CA ALA A 108 -8.08 -0.75 -5.75
C ALA A 108 -6.67 -0.51 -6.34
N GLY A 109 -5.66 -0.89 -5.57
CA GLY A 109 -4.27 -0.97 -6.00
C GLY A 109 -3.92 -2.32 -6.62
N VAL A 110 -2.68 -2.46 -7.08
CA VAL A 110 -2.17 -3.73 -7.62
C VAL A 110 -2.20 -4.81 -6.54
N GLY A 111 -2.75 -5.98 -6.86
CA GLY A 111 -2.87 -7.11 -5.93
C GLY A 111 -4.10 -7.05 -5.01
N ASP A 112 -4.86 -5.95 -5.02
CA ASP A 112 -6.10 -5.87 -4.26
C ASP A 112 -7.22 -6.68 -4.94
N ARG A 113 -8.19 -7.12 -4.12
CA ARG A 113 -9.44 -7.69 -4.61
C ARG A 113 -10.43 -6.58 -4.90
N LEU A 114 -10.97 -6.58 -6.12
CA LEU A 114 -11.92 -5.59 -6.58
C LEU A 114 -13.18 -6.25 -7.12
N LYS A 115 -14.35 -5.72 -6.72
CA LYS A 115 -15.63 -6.04 -7.34
C LYS A 115 -15.82 -5.21 -8.59
N VAL A 116 -16.19 -5.87 -9.68
CA VAL A 116 -16.37 -5.27 -11.00
C VAL A 116 -17.68 -5.79 -11.59
N MET A 117 -18.50 -4.89 -12.13
CA MET A 117 -19.71 -5.25 -12.87
C MET A 117 -19.37 -5.42 -14.34
N ASN A 118 -19.58 -6.61 -14.90
CA ASN A 118 -19.47 -6.83 -16.34
C ASN A 118 -20.53 -5.99 -17.07
N LEU A 119 -20.11 -5.22 -18.08
CA LEU A 119 -21.02 -4.32 -18.79
C LEU A 119 -21.95 -5.03 -19.78
N THR A 120 -21.60 -6.23 -20.23
CA THR A 120 -22.38 -7.03 -21.17
C THR A 120 -23.42 -7.88 -20.45
N SER A 121 -23.05 -8.58 -19.37
CA SER A 121 -23.95 -9.47 -18.63
C SER A 121 -24.60 -8.84 -17.40
N HIS A 122 -24.15 -7.64 -17.00
CA HIS A 122 -24.54 -6.98 -15.75
C HIS A 122 -24.22 -7.76 -14.46
N GLN A 123 -23.48 -8.87 -14.56
CA GLN A 123 -23.07 -9.64 -13.40
C GLN A 123 -21.88 -8.99 -12.69
N THR A 124 -21.91 -9.00 -11.36
CA THR A 124 -20.77 -8.55 -10.55
C THR A 124 -19.84 -9.72 -10.26
N VAL A 125 -18.56 -9.54 -10.57
CA VAL A 125 -17.49 -10.51 -10.35
C VAL A 125 -16.42 -9.91 -9.45
N THR A 126 -15.79 -10.72 -8.62
CA THR A 126 -14.64 -10.32 -7.81
C THR A 126 -13.37 -10.84 -8.48
N GLY A 127 -12.38 -9.98 -8.64
CA GLY A 127 -11.10 -10.36 -9.23
C GLY A 127 -9.92 -9.66 -8.58
N LEU A 128 -8.72 -10.09 -8.98
CA LEU A 128 -7.45 -9.52 -8.55
C LEU A 128 -6.99 -8.45 -9.54
N VAL A 129 -6.65 -7.28 -9.03
CA VAL A 129 -6.13 -6.18 -9.86
C VAL A 129 -4.68 -6.44 -10.25
N ARG A 130 -4.38 -6.32 -11.54
CA ARG A 130 -3.01 -6.42 -12.07
C ARG A 130 -2.37 -5.04 -12.24
N ALA A 131 -1.04 -5.03 -12.36
CA ALA A 131 -0.25 -3.82 -12.60
C ALA A 131 -0.59 -3.10 -13.91
N ASP A 132 -1.16 -3.80 -14.89
CA ASP A 132 -1.63 -3.24 -16.16
C ASP A 132 -3.04 -2.61 -16.08
N GLY A 133 -3.66 -2.59 -14.89
CA GLY A 133 -5.02 -2.09 -14.68
C GLY A 133 -6.13 -3.08 -15.09
N SER A 134 -5.78 -4.29 -15.53
CA SER A 134 -6.75 -5.36 -15.78
C SER A 134 -7.17 -6.06 -14.49
N VAL A 135 -8.36 -6.64 -14.48
CA VAL A 135 -8.88 -7.40 -13.35
C VAL A 135 -8.98 -8.87 -13.73
N THR A 136 -8.25 -9.70 -13.00
CA THR A 136 -8.24 -11.15 -13.24
C THR A 136 -9.32 -11.82 -12.42
N VAL A 137 -10.20 -12.53 -13.09
CA VAL A 137 -11.21 -13.35 -12.43
C VAL A 137 -10.83 -14.82 -12.61
N ASN A 138 -10.69 -15.54 -11.50
CA ASN A 138 -10.49 -16.99 -11.49
C ASN A 138 -11.75 -17.61 -10.85
N PRO A 139 -12.42 -18.58 -11.50
CA PRO A 139 -13.59 -19.25 -10.93
C PRO A 139 -13.31 -19.93 -9.57
N ASN A 140 -12.06 -20.25 -9.25
CA ASN A 140 -11.72 -20.98 -8.03
C ASN A 140 -11.68 -20.10 -6.76
N PHE A 141 -11.91 -18.78 -6.85
CA PHE A 141 -11.85 -17.91 -5.66
C PHE A 141 -12.94 -18.19 -4.61
N ASP A 142 -14.06 -18.81 -4.99
CA ASP A 142 -15.14 -19.21 -4.06
C ASP A 142 -14.85 -20.49 -3.25
N SER A 143 -13.70 -21.14 -3.48
CA SER A 143 -13.34 -22.39 -2.78
C SER A 143 -12.38 -22.20 -1.61
N ILE A 144 -12.10 -20.95 -1.20
CA ILE A 144 -11.46 -20.67 0.09
C ILE A 144 -12.58 -20.63 1.14
N PRO A 145 -12.73 -21.64 2.00
CA PRO A 145 -13.70 -21.56 3.09
C PRO A 145 -13.37 -20.34 3.95
N ASP A 146 -14.39 -19.55 4.27
CA ASP A 146 -14.33 -18.51 5.30
C ASP A 146 -13.56 -19.09 6.49
N ILE A 147 -12.42 -18.49 6.84
CA ILE A 147 -11.76 -18.84 8.10
C ILE A 147 -12.70 -18.30 9.18
N PRO A 148 -13.37 -19.16 9.99
CA PRO A 148 -14.13 -18.66 11.11
C PRO A 148 -13.13 -17.92 12.01
N THR A 149 -13.38 -16.63 12.21
CA THR A 149 -12.64 -15.83 13.17
C THR A 149 -13.06 -16.34 14.55
N ASN A 150 -12.14 -17.03 15.24
CA ASN A 150 -12.27 -17.35 16.67
C ASN A 150 -11.92 -16.13 17.50
#